data_AF-A0A560W8D3-F1
#
_entry.id   AF-A0A560W8D3-F1
#
_cell.length_a   1.000
_cell.length_b   1.000
_cell.length_c   1.000
_cell.angle_alpha   90.00
_cell.angle_beta   90.00
_cell.angle_gamma   90.00
#
_symmetry.space_group_name_H-M   'P 1'
#
loop_
_entity.id
_entity.type
_entity.pdbx_description
1 polymer ?
#
loop_
_entity_poly.entity_id
_entity_poly.type
_entity_poly.pdbx_seq_one_letter_code
_entity_poly.pdbx_strand_id
1 'polypeptide(L)'
;MGPSTRMTSKETHVKKDIHPEYAQTTVTCTCGNTFTTRSTAPSGRIHAEVCSNCHPFYTGKQKLMDSGGRVARFQKRYGQAAK
;
A
#
# COMPACT_ATOMS: atom_id res chain seq x y z
N MET A 1 -37.85 31.06 16.00
CA MET A 1 -37.34 29.80 16.60
C MET A 1 -37.47 28.71 15.55
N GLY A 2 -36.38 28.03 15.22
CA GLY A 2 -36.31 26.97 14.20
C GLY A 2 -35.08 27.17 13.29
N PRO A 3 -33.96 26.45 13.52
CA PRO A 3 -32.69 26.77 12.89
C PRO A 3 -32.66 26.33 11.42
N SER A 4 -32.22 27.25 10.56
CA SER A 4 -31.81 26.97 9.17
C SER A 4 -30.75 25.87 9.19
N THR A 5 -31.20 24.64 8.97
CA THR A 5 -30.33 23.48 8.94
C THR A 5 -29.60 23.56 7.61
N ARG A 6 -28.35 24.04 7.65
CA ARG A 6 -27.41 24.05 6.53
C ARG A 6 -27.37 22.65 5.94
N MET A 7 -28.02 22.46 4.79
CA MET A 7 -27.90 21.25 3.99
C MET A 7 -26.43 21.13 3.57
N THR A 8 -25.73 20.21 4.21
CA THR A 8 -24.32 19.92 3.93
C THR A 8 -24.22 19.27 2.57
N SER A 9 -23.42 19.91 1.73
CA SER A 9 -23.04 19.53 0.38
C SER A 9 -22.50 18.10 0.27
N LYS A 10 -23.19 17.25 -0.51
CA LYS A 10 -22.54 16.29 -1.41
C LYS A 10 -23.55 15.64 -2.37
N GLU A 11 -23.89 16.36 -3.43
CA GLU A 11 -24.60 15.77 -4.56
C GLU A 11 -23.56 15.11 -5.47
N THR A 12 -23.31 13.82 -5.27
CA THR A 12 -22.49 13.01 -6.19
C THR A 12 -23.33 12.68 -7.41
N HIS A 13 -23.08 13.38 -8.51
CA HIS A 13 -23.75 13.17 -9.79
C HIS A 13 -23.25 11.87 -10.48
N VAL A 14 -23.61 10.71 -9.92
CA VAL A 14 -23.40 9.39 -10.55
C VAL A 14 -24.48 9.23 -11.62
N LYS A 15 -24.07 9.11 -12.89
CA LYS A 15 -25.03 8.81 -13.97
C LYS A 15 -25.57 7.40 -13.77
N LYS A 16 -26.89 7.27 -13.62
CA LYS A 16 -27.53 5.95 -13.51
C LYS A 16 -27.16 5.10 -14.73
N ASP A 17 -26.89 3.82 -14.50
CA ASP A 17 -26.71 2.74 -15.48
C ASP A 17 -25.38 2.67 -16.27
N ILE A 18 -24.45 3.62 -16.13
CA ILE A 18 -23.13 3.54 -16.81
C ILE A 18 -21.93 3.39 -15.86
N HIS A 19 -22.17 3.41 -14.54
CA HIS A 19 -21.11 3.27 -13.55
C HIS A 19 -21.17 1.90 -12.88
N PRO A 20 -20.01 1.21 -12.75
CA PRO A 20 -19.94 -0.04 -12.00
C PRO A 20 -20.27 0.19 -10.53
N GLU A 21 -20.78 -0.86 -9.87
CA GLU A 21 -21.14 -0.81 -8.45
C GLU A 21 -19.92 -0.42 -7.60
N TYR A 22 -20.06 0.68 -6.86
CA TYR A 22 -19.00 1.20 -6.00
C TYR A 22 -19.29 0.83 -4.55
N ALA A 23 -18.61 -0.20 -4.06
CA ALA A 23 -18.84 -0.78 -2.76
C ALA A 23 -17.71 -0.43 -1.77
N GLN A 24 -18.03 -0.51 -0.47
CA GLN A 24 -16.99 -0.53 0.55
C GLN A 24 -16.24 -1.87 0.49
N THR A 25 -14.93 -1.82 0.61
CA THR A 25 -14.02 -2.94 0.41
C THR A 25 -12.97 -2.94 1.51
N THR A 26 -12.81 -4.09 2.17
CA THR A 26 -11.78 -4.26 3.20
C THR A 26 -10.49 -4.74 2.54
N VAL A 27 -9.42 -3.98 2.70
CA VAL A 27 -8.09 -4.36 2.24
C VAL A 27 -7.33 -4.97 3.41
N THR A 28 -6.78 -6.15 3.20
CA THR A 28 -5.94 -6.86 4.19
C THR A 28 -4.53 -7.00 3.63
N CYS A 29 -3.53 -6.52 4.39
CA CYS A 29 -2.14 -6.62 3.99
C CYS A 29 -1.42 -7.75 4.72
N THR A 30 -0.44 -8.38 4.05
CA THR A 30 0.42 -9.42 4.62
C THR A 30 1.20 -8.95 5.86
N CYS A 31 1.39 -7.64 6.04
CA CYS A 31 2.00 -7.07 7.25
C CYS A 31 1.05 -6.95 8.46
N GLY A 32 -0.19 -7.46 8.36
CA GLY A 32 -1.21 -7.40 9.41
C GLY A 32 -2.03 -6.12 9.45
N ASN A 33 -1.76 -5.16 8.56
CA ASN A 33 -2.56 -3.94 8.46
C ASN A 33 -3.86 -4.19 7.71
N THR A 34 -4.99 -3.66 8.20
CA THR A 34 -6.29 -3.73 7.54
C THR A 34 -6.91 -2.34 7.45
N PHE A 35 -7.41 -1.97 6.28
CA PHE A 35 -8.03 -0.66 6.07
C PHE A 35 -9.22 -0.74 5.12
N THR A 36 -10.23 0.11 5.36
CA THR A 36 -11.44 0.17 4.55
C THR A 36 -11.28 1.20 3.43
N THR A 37 -11.41 0.75 2.18
CA THR A 37 -11.40 1.61 0.99
C THR A 37 -12.70 1.39 0.21
N ARG A 38 -13.01 2.22 -0.77
CA ARG A 38 -14.12 1.96 -1.69
C ARG A 38 -13.57 1.51 -3.05
N SER A 39 -14.08 0.41 -3.57
CA SER A 39 -13.63 -0.21 -4.82
C SER A 39 -14.83 -0.74 -5.60
N THR A 40 -14.62 -1.02 -6.89
CA THR A 40 -15.57 -1.70 -7.76
C THR A 40 -15.35 -3.21 -7.79
N ALA A 41 -14.49 -3.73 -6.91
CA ALA A 41 -14.19 -5.15 -6.83
C ALA A 41 -15.41 -5.94 -6.29
N PRO A 42 -15.89 -6.97 -7.00
CA PRO A 42 -17.12 -7.68 -6.66
C PRO A 42 -17.01 -8.47 -5.34
N SER A 43 -15.80 -8.82 -4.91
CA SER A 43 -15.54 -9.62 -3.70
C SER A 43 -15.61 -8.82 -2.40
N GLY A 44 -15.63 -7.48 -2.45
CA GLY A 44 -15.59 -6.63 -1.25
C GLY A 44 -14.36 -6.83 -0.35
N ARG A 45 -13.37 -7.62 -0.80
CA ARG A 45 -12.13 -7.94 -0.09
C ARG A 45 -10.96 -7.91 -1.05
N ILE A 46 -9.89 -7.23 -0.65
CA ILE A 46 -8.64 -7.14 -1.40
C ILE A 46 -7.50 -7.63 -0.51
N HIS A 47 -6.66 -8.50 -1.04
CA HIS A 47 -5.42 -8.93 -0.40
C HIS A 47 -4.25 -8.16 -1.04
N ALA A 48 -3.48 -7.46 -0.22
CA ALA A 48 -2.35 -6.65 -0.66
C ALA A 48 -1.04 -7.19 -0.08
N GLU A 49 -0.06 -7.50 -0.94
CA GLU A 49 1.25 -7.98 -0.48
C GLU A 49 2.06 -6.88 0.20
N VAL A 50 1.91 -5.64 -0.25
CA VAL A 50 2.62 -4.48 0.28
C VAL A 50 1.68 -3.28 0.37
N CYS A 51 1.65 -2.63 1.53
CA CYS A 51 0.88 -1.40 1.78
C CYS A 51 1.79 -0.24 2.18
N SER A 52 1.21 0.94 2.38
CA SER A 52 1.94 2.13 2.83
C SER A 52 2.72 1.92 4.12
N ASN A 53 2.28 1.03 5.00
CA ASN A 53 2.95 0.77 6.27
C ASN A 53 4.18 -0.14 6.14
N CYS A 54 4.31 -0.89 5.04
CA CYS A 54 5.41 -1.85 4.86
C CYS A 54 6.24 -1.63 3.59
N HIS A 55 5.84 -0.75 2.67
CA HIS A 55 6.67 -0.45 1.50
C HIS A 55 7.98 0.23 1.95
N PRO A 56 9.16 -0.24 1.51
CA PRO A 56 10.46 0.35 1.85
C PRO A 56 10.55 1.86 1.56
N PHE A 57 9.81 2.32 0.55
CA PHE A 57 9.66 3.75 0.23
C PHE A 57 9.05 4.56 1.38
N TYR A 58 7.98 4.07 2.00
CA TYR A 58 7.27 4.80 3.06
C TYR A 58 7.89 4.59 4.45
N THR A 59 8.50 3.42 4.67
CA THR A 59 9.12 3.08 5.96
C THR A 59 10.54 3.63 6.11
N GLY A 60 11.11 4.21 5.05
CA GLY A 60 12.42 4.88 5.08
C GLY A 60 13.62 3.98 5.40
N LYS A 61 13.38 2.69 5.65
CA LYS A 61 14.43 1.69 5.80
C LYS A 61 14.98 1.41 4.41
N GLN A 62 15.98 2.19 4.02
CA GLN A 62 16.88 1.78 2.95
C GLN A 62 17.37 0.39 3.30
N LYS A 63 16.85 -0.62 2.60
CA LYS A 63 17.55 -1.89 2.50
C LYS A 63 18.83 -1.50 1.77
N LEU A 64 19.92 -1.31 2.52
CA LEU A 64 21.26 -1.41 1.99
C LEU A 64 21.26 -2.75 1.25
N MET A 65 20.98 -2.70 -0.06
CA MET A 65 21.25 -3.80 -0.98
C MET A 65 22.76 -3.82 -1.08
N ASP A 66 23.33 -4.34 0.00
CA ASP A 66 24.73 -4.38 0.24
C ASP A 66 25.36 -5.11 -0.94
N SER A 67 26.26 -4.40 -1.59
CA SER A 67 27.56 -4.83 -2.07
C SER A 67 28.13 -6.15 -1.52
N GLY A 68 27.62 -6.72 -0.43
CA GLY A 68 27.95 -7.98 0.21
C GLY A 68 28.18 -9.15 -0.75
N GLY A 69 27.50 -9.23 -1.90
CA GLY A 69 27.83 -10.23 -2.91
C GLY A 69 29.18 -10.01 -3.60
N ARG A 70 29.51 -8.78 -3.98
CA ARG A 70 30.77 -8.42 -4.66
C ARG A 70 31.93 -8.30 -3.67
N VAL A 71 31.70 -7.70 -2.50
CA VAL A 71 32.72 -7.57 -1.44
C VAL A 71 33.09 -8.93 -0.84
N ALA A 72 32.11 -9.80 -0.57
CA ALA A 72 32.41 -11.16 -0.08
C ALA A 72 33.13 -12.01 -1.14
N ARG A 73 32.79 -11.86 -2.44
CA ARG A 73 33.54 -12.51 -3.54
C ARG A 73 34.97 -11.99 -3.66
N PHE A 74 35.19 -10.70 -3.43
CA PHE A 74 36.52 -10.09 -3.43
C PHE A 74 37.35 -10.56 -2.23
N GLN A 75 36.81 -10.51 -1.01
CA GLN A 75 37.46 -11.03 0.21
C GLN A 75 37.75 -12.53 0.10
N LYS A 76 36.85 -13.33 -0.50
CA LYS A 76 37.10 -14.76 -0.73
C LYS A 76 38.25 -15.04 -1.71
N ARG A 77 38.47 -14.16 -2.71
CA ARG A 77 39.52 -14.33 -3.73
C ARG A 77 40.88 -13.77 -3.31
N TYR A 78 40.88 -12.64 -2.60
CA TYR A 78 42.10 -11.87 -2.32
C TYR A 78 42.43 -11.76 -0.83
N GLY A 79 41.51 -12.09 0.09
CA GLY A 79 41.74 -11.98 1.53
C GLY A 79 42.71 -13.00 2.12
N GLN A 80 42.98 -14.11 1.42
CA GLN A 80 43.98 -15.12 1.83
C GLN A 80 45.35 -14.96 1.14
N ALA A 81 45.47 -14.07 0.15
CA ALA A 81 46.72 -13.82 -0.58
C ALA A 81 47.62 -12.74 0.05
N ALA A 82 47.16 -12.10 1.14
CA ALA A 82 47.87 -11.04 1.85
C ALA A 82 48.49 -11.52 3.18
N LYS A 83 48.76 -12.82 3.30
CA LYS A 83 49.60 -13.39 4.37
C LYS A 83 50.91 -13.90 3.79
#